data_AF-J3CZP9-F1
#
_entry.id   AF-J3CZP9-F1
#
_cell.length_a   1.000
_cell.length_b   1.000
_cell.length_c   1.000
_cell.angle_alpha   90.00
_cell.angle_beta   90.00
_cell.angle_gamma   90.00
#
_symmetry.space_group_name_H-M   'P 1'
#
loop_
_entity.id
_entity.type
_entity.pdbx_description
1 polymer ?
#
loop_
_entity_poly.entity_id
_entity_poly.type
_entity_poly.pdbx_seq_one_letter_code
_entity_poly.pdbx_strand_id
1 'polypeptide(L)'
;MWEPLLPLLADKYHLIAPDYPGFGNSSAPPPSDFTYTFDNIAGVIGEFTAKLGLTDYVLFMQDYGGPVGFRMALAHPERVRAVMIQNAVSHQQGLSPLWEARRKYWADPAHELEALKANFTSLEATRQRHLGSSPHPERYDPDTWTDEYAFLTRPGQPEIQTTLFLDYRTNVASYPTWQDWLRKTRPPMLVVWGKYDPSFAVAGAAAYRDDVPEAEIHILEAGHFALDEATDEIASLVRDFLARLDGHKD
;
A
#
# COMPACT_ATOMS: atom_id res chain seq x y z
N MET A 1 -5.95 1.24 9.74
CA MET A 1 -6.27 1.18 8.30
C MET A 1 -7.26 0.06 7.97
N TRP A 2 -6.91 -1.23 8.08
CA TRP A 2 -7.81 -2.32 7.65
C TRP A 2 -9.00 -2.58 8.58
N GLU A 3 -8.95 -2.09 9.82
CA GLU A 3 -9.95 -2.33 10.86
C GLU A 3 -11.41 -2.11 10.42
N PRO A 4 -11.79 -1.04 9.70
CA PRO A 4 -13.17 -0.87 9.26
C PRO A 4 -13.64 -1.94 8.27
N LEU A 5 -12.73 -2.46 7.43
CA LEU A 5 -13.06 -3.42 6.38
C LEU A 5 -13.16 -4.85 6.91
N LEU A 6 -12.31 -5.23 7.87
CA LEU A 6 -12.19 -6.63 8.31
C LEU A 6 -13.54 -7.22 8.79
N PRO A 7 -14.34 -6.55 9.65
CA PRO A 7 -15.64 -7.08 10.08
C PRO A 7 -16.65 -7.30 8.94
N LEU A 8 -16.55 -6.53 7.85
CA LEU A 8 -17.46 -6.58 6.71
C LEU A 8 -17.18 -7.77 5.77
N LEU A 9 -16.03 -8.41 5.92
CA LEU A 9 -15.58 -9.54 5.10
C LEU A 9 -15.40 -10.84 5.92
N ALA A 10 -15.34 -10.74 7.25
CA ALA A 10 -15.01 -11.85 8.15
C ALA A 10 -16.10 -12.92 8.24
N ASP A 11 -17.32 -12.64 7.75
CA ASP A 11 -18.42 -13.60 7.66
C ASP A 11 -18.13 -14.73 6.66
N LYS A 12 -17.28 -14.48 5.66
CA LYS A 12 -17.03 -15.41 4.56
C LYS A 12 -15.55 -15.71 4.30
N TYR A 13 -14.66 -14.77 4.62
CA TYR A 13 -13.24 -14.86 4.26
C TYR A 13 -12.35 -14.98 5.48
N HIS A 14 -11.27 -15.75 5.35
CA HIS A 14 -10.17 -15.75 6.32
C HIS A 14 -9.26 -14.55 6.01
N LEU A 15 -9.21 -13.58 6.92
CA LEU A 15 -8.53 -12.30 6.70
C LEU A 15 -7.29 -12.20 7.55
N ILE A 16 -6.19 -11.76 6.94
CA ILE A 16 -4.90 -11.59 7.60
C ILE A 16 -4.34 -10.22 7.20
N ALA A 17 -4.12 -9.36 8.19
CA ALA A 17 -3.56 -8.02 8.02
C ALA A 17 -2.37 -7.86 8.99
N PRO A 18 -1.14 -8.21 8.57
CA PRO A 18 0.02 -8.16 9.43
C PRO A 18 0.61 -6.75 9.51
N ASP A 19 1.11 -6.37 10.68
CA ASP A 19 1.98 -5.22 10.84
C ASP A 19 3.40 -5.56 10.36
N TYR A 20 3.96 -4.77 9.45
CA TYR A 20 5.34 -4.95 8.96
C TYR A 20 6.38 -4.66 10.05
N PRO A 21 7.61 -5.20 9.97
CA PRO A 21 8.70 -4.76 10.84
C PRO A 21 8.87 -3.24 10.79
N GLY A 22 8.89 -2.57 11.95
CA GLY A 22 8.90 -1.10 12.05
C GLY A 22 7.51 -0.43 12.00
N PHE A 23 6.42 -1.19 11.89
CA PHE A 23 5.06 -0.66 11.79
C PHE A 23 4.16 -1.24 12.88
N GLY A 24 3.12 -0.48 13.23
CA GLY A 24 2.09 -0.88 14.18
C GLY A 24 2.66 -1.46 15.49
N ASN A 25 2.23 -2.67 15.80
CA ASN A 25 2.63 -3.42 17.00
C ASN A 25 3.73 -4.46 16.74
N SER A 26 4.24 -4.55 15.51
CA SER A 26 5.42 -5.36 15.20
C SER A 26 6.68 -4.75 15.80
N SER A 27 7.72 -5.59 15.94
CA SER A 27 9.02 -5.11 16.43
C SER A 27 9.61 -4.05 15.49
N ALA A 28 10.22 -3.02 16.08
CA ALA A 28 10.91 -1.94 15.37
C ALA A 28 12.39 -1.87 15.80
N PRO A 29 13.20 -2.90 15.46
CA PRO A 29 14.64 -2.88 15.76
C PRO A 29 15.31 -1.64 15.12
N PRO A 30 16.41 -1.12 15.70
CA PRO A 30 17.13 -0.03 15.07
C PRO A 30 17.66 -0.44 13.68
N PRO A 31 17.85 0.50 12.73
CA PRO A 31 18.42 0.18 11.41
C PRO A 31 19.80 -0.47 11.42
N SER A 32 20.52 -0.45 12.54
CA SER A 32 21.77 -1.20 12.75
C SER A 32 21.57 -2.71 12.84
N ASP A 33 20.37 -3.15 13.27
CA ASP A 33 20.05 -4.55 13.59
C ASP A 33 19.13 -5.15 12.52
N PHE A 34 18.39 -4.31 11.80
CA PHE A 34 17.54 -4.70 10.67
C PHE A 34 17.67 -3.72 9.52
N THR A 35 18.07 -4.21 8.35
CA THR A 35 18.14 -3.39 7.14
C THR A 35 16.73 -3.18 6.58
N TYR A 36 16.18 -1.99 6.76
CA TYR A 36 14.83 -1.63 6.28
C TYR A 36 14.81 -1.40 4.76
N THR A 37 14.48 -2.47 4.02
CA THR A 37 14.18 -2.40 2.58
C THR A 37 12.85 -3.07 2.29
N PHE A 38 12.23 -2.72 1.17
CA PHE A 38 11.03 -3.40 0.69
C PHE A 38 11.28 -4.88 0.38
N ASP A 39 12.51 -5.25 -0.04
CA ASP A 39 12.92 -6.65 -0.22
C ASP A 39 12.90 -7.41 1.11
N ASN A 40 13.51 -6.87 2.16
CA ASN A 40 13.57 -7.53 3.46
C ASN A 40 12.19 -7.59 4.12
N ILE A 41 11.38 -6.54 4.02
CA ILE A 41 10.00 -6.55 4.52
C ILE A 41 9.19 -7.62 3.77
N ALA A 42 9.28 -7.68 2.43
CA ALA A 42 8.60 -8.72 1.65
C ALA A 42 9.07 -10.13 2.02
N GLY A 43 10.37 -10.32 2.28
CA GLY A 43 10.93 -11.58 2.78
C GLY A 43 10.32 -11.99 4.12
N VAL A 44 10.28 -11.09 5.10
CA VAL A 44 9.66 -11.35 6.42
C VAL A 44 8.18 -11.70 6.28
N ILE A 45 7.44 -10.98 5.44
CA ILE A 45 6.01 -11.28 5.22
C ILE A 45 5.83 -12.60 4.46
N GLY A 46 6.71 -12.93 3.51
CA GLY A 46 6.73 -14.24 2.85
C GLY A 46 7.00 -15.40 3.82
N GLU A 47 7.92 -15.23 4.76
CA GLU A 47 8.15 -16.21 5.83
C GLU A 47 6.95 -16.31 6.78
N PHE A 48 6.32 -15.19 7.10
CA PHE A 48 5.12 -15.15 7.93
C PHE A 48 3.97 -15.93 7.29
N THR A 49 3.68 -15.73 6.00
CA THR A 49 2.64 -16.49 5.30
C THR A 49 2.96 -17.98 5.25
N ALA A 50 4.23 -18.35 5.05
CA ALA A 50 4.68 -19.74 5.09
C ALA A 50 4.49 -20.38 6.48
N LYS A 51 4.81 -19.66 7.57
CA LYS A 51 4.61 -20.13 8.96
C LYS A 51 3.13 -20.34 9.30
N LEU A 52 2.25 -19.53 8.72
CA LEU A 52 0.81 -19.71 8.83
C LEU A 52 0.24 -20.82 7.91
N GLY A 53 1.09 -21.42 7.06
CA GLY A 53 0.66 -22.46 6.13
C GLY A 53 -0.18 -21.95 4.96
N LEU A 54 -0.07 -20.67 4.62
CA LEU A 54 -0.84 -20.07 3.52
C LEU A 54 -0.20 -20.44 2.17
N THR A 55 -0.90 -21.26 1.41
CA THR A 55 -0.47 -21.72 0.08
C THR A 55 -1.26 -21.11 -1.06
N ASP A 56 -2.33 -20.37 -0.75
CA ASP A 56 -3.30 -19.84 -1.70
C ASP A 56 -3.98 -18.60 -1.10
N TYR A 57 -3.78 -17.42 -1.68
CA TYR A 57 -4.33 -16.17 -1.15
C TYR A 57 -4.59 -15.11 -2.22
N VAL A 58 -5.43 -14.15 -1.87
CA VAL A 58 -5.59 -12.89 -2.59
C VAL A 58 -4.77 -11.82 -1.88
N LEU A 59 -3.95 -11.09 -2.63
CA LEU A 59 -3.20 -9.96 -2.09
C LEU A 59 -4.07 -8.70 -2.17
N PHE A 60 -4.34 -8.04 -1.04
CA PHE A 60 -4.92 -6.71 -1.01
C PHE A 60 -3.86 -5.70 -0.57
N MET A 61 -3.43 -4.84 -1.50
CA MET A 61 -2.24 -4.00 -1.36
C MET A 61 -2.63 -2.52 -1.35
N GLN A 62 -2.11 -1.77 -0.38
CA GLN A 62 -2.23 -0.31 -0.31
C GLN A 62 -0.90 0.34 0.01
N ASP A 63 -0.57 1.44 -0.66
CA ASP A 63 0.70 2.16 -0.50
C ASP A 63 1.92 1.23 -0.49
N TYR A 64 2.64 1.10 0.63
CA TYR A 64 3.78 0.19 0.83
C TYR A 64 3.43 -1.29 0.68
N GLY A 65 2.15 -1.64 0.84
CA GLY A 65 1.64 -2.97 0.50
C GLY A 65 1.81 -3.32 -0.98
N GLY A 66 1.84 -2.33 -1.88
CA GLY A 66 2.14 -2.53 -3.30
C GLY A 66 3.53 -3.15 -3.53
N PRO A 67 4.63 -2.45 -3.21
CA PRO A 67 5.98 -2.99 -3.36
C PRO A 67 6.22 -4.28 -2.57
N VAL A 68 5.61 -4.44 -1.39
CA VAL A 68 5.73 -5.67 -0.60
C VAL A 68 5.02 -6.84 -1.30
N GLY A 69 3.76 -6.66 -1.68
CA GLY A 69 2.99 -7.73 -2.28
C GLY A 69 3.41 -8.06 -3.72
N PHE A 70 3.90 -7.11 -4.53
CA PHE A 70 4.48 -7.43 -5.84
C PHE A 70 5.74 -8.29 -5.72
N ARG A 71 6.58 -8.05 -4.71
CA ARG A 71 7.73 -8.92 -4.43
C ARG A 71 7.30 -10.32 -4.00
N MET A 72 6.27 -10.42 -3.16
CA MET A 72 5.67 -11.72 -2.81
C MET A 72 5.10 -12.44 -4.04
N ALA A 73 4.40 -11.72 -4.92
CA ALA A 73 3.81 -12.27 -6.14
C ALA A 73 4.86 -12.74 -7.15
N LEU A 74 5.99 -12.03 -7.26
CA LEU A 74 7.12 -12.45 -8.09
C LEU A 74 7.85 -13.68 -7.51
N ALA A 75 8.00 -13.75 -6.18
CA ALA A 75 8.71 -14.84 -5.52
C ALA A 75 7.90 -16.15 -5.52
N HIS A 76 6.58 -16.05 -5.32
CA HIS A 76 5.66 -17.18 -5.21
C HIS A 76 4.37 -16.94 -6.01
N PRO A 77 4.44 -16.81 -7.35
CA PRO A 77 3.27 -16.53 -8.17
C PRO A 77 2.20 -17.62 -8.05
N GLU A 78 2.60 -18.87 -7.75
CA GLU A 78 1.70 -20.00 -7.56
C GLU A 78 0.75 -19.84 -6.36
N ARG A 79 1.06 -18.94 -5.42
CA ARG A 79 0.24 -18.70 -4.22
C ARG A 79 -0.76 -17.56 -4.40
N VAL A 80 -0.68 -16.79 -5.49
CA VAL A 80 -1.48 -15.58 -5.69
C VAL A 80 -2.66 -15.88 -6.63
N ARG A 81 -3.87 -15.91 -6.07
CA ARG A 81 -5.11 -16.10 -6.85
C ARG A 81 -5.61 -14.86 -7.56
N ALA A 82 -5.41 -13.72 -6.92
CA ALA A 82 -5.86 -12.43 -7.40
C ALA A 82 -5.08 -11.30 -6.73
N VAL A 83 -5.11 -10.13 -7.36
CA VAL A 83 -4.47 -8.92 -6.86
C VAL A 83 -5.52 -7.83 -6.73
N MET A 84 -5.70 -7.33 -5.51
CA MET A 84 -6.53 -6.16 -5.22
C MET A 84 -5.62 -4.99 -4.85
N ILE A 85 -5.86 -3.83 -5.45
CA ILE A 85 -5.08 -2.61 -5.26
C ILE A 85 -5.97 -1.54 -4.65
N GLN A 86 -5.50 -0.88 -3.60
CA GLN A 86 -6.02 0.39 -3.11
C GLN A 86 -4.88 1.41 -3.12
N ASN A 87 -4.91 2.42 -3.98
CA ASN A 87 -3.92 3.52 -3.94
C ASN A 87 -2.45 3.04 -3.81
N ALA A 88 -2.05 2.05 -4.62
CA ALA A 88 -0.67 1.59 -4.71
C ALA A 88 -0.23 1.59 -6.17
N VAL A 89 0.93 2.17 -6.45
CA VAL A 89 1.42 2.42 -7.81
C VAL A 89 2.41 1.35 -8.28
N SER A 90 2.29 0.98 -9.56
CA SER A 90 3.29 0.21 -10.30
C SER A 90 3.76 0.92 -11.58
N HIS A 91 3.39 2.19 -11.75
CA HIS A 91 3.64 2.97 -12.98
C HIS A 91 4.08 4.39 -12.64
N GLN A 92 4.97 4.95 -13.47
CA GLN A 92 5.49 6.31 -13.30
C GLN A 92 4.37 7.36 -13.33
N GLN A 93 3.37 7.21 -14.21
CA GLN A 93 2.22 8.12 -14.27
C GLN A 93 1.36 8.14 -13.00
N GLY A 94 1.50 7.15 -12.12
CA GLY A 94 0.84 7.14 -10.81
C GLY A 94 1.54 7.99 -9.75
N LEU A 95 2.80 8.36 -9.94
CA LEU A 95 3.54 9.19 -8.98
C LEU A 95 3.15 10.66 -9.15
N SER A 96 2.48 11.23 -8.14
CA SER A 96 2.08 12.64 -8.15
C SER A 96 3.28 13.61 -8.07
N PRO A 97 3.07 14.93 -8.24
CA PRO A 97 4.10 15.93 -7.99
C PRO A 97 4.73 15.88 -6.58
N LEU A 98 4.02 15.33 -5.58
CA LEU A 98 4.54 15.13 -4.21
C LEU A 98 5.81 14.26 -4.19
N TRP A 99 6.05 13.47 -5.24
CA TRP A 99 7.24 12.63 -5.39
C TRP A 99 8.49 13.42 -5.81
N GLU A 100 8.39 14.69 -6.18
CA GLU A 100 9.56 15.53 -6.46
C GLU A 100 10.47 15.68 -5.24
N ALA A 101 9.89 15.86 -4.04
CA ALA A 101 10.66 15.89 -2.79
C ALA A 101 11.40 14.57 -2.54
N ARG A 102 10.77 13.44 -2.88
CA ARG A 102 11.40 12.11 -2.76
C ARG A 102 12.55 11.96 -3.76
N ARG A 103 12.38 12.42 -5.00
CA ARG A 103 13.45 12.42 -6.02
C ARG A 103 14.65 13.27 -5.62
N LYS A 104 14.42 14.44 -5.00
CA LYS A 104 15.51 15.27 -4.43
C LYS A 104 16.26 14.52 -3.33
N TYR A 105 15.52 13.94 -2.39
CA TYR A 105 16.11 13.13 -1.31
C TYR A 105 16.91 11.93 -1.85
N TRP A 106 16.46 11.27 -2.92
CA TRP A 106 17.22 10.18 -3.53
C TRP A 106 18.54 10.62 -4.15
N ALA A 107 18.60 11.85 -4.67
CA ALA A 107 19.78 12.43 -5.30
C ALA A 107 20.78 13.00 -4.29
N ASP A 108 20.31 13.63 -3.22
CA ASP A 108 21.14 14.17 -2.15
C ASP A 108 20.53 13.87 -0.75
N PRO A 109 20.69 12.64 -0.24
CA PRO A 109 20.11 12.26 1.03
C PRO A 109 20.62 13.11 2.20
N ALA A 110 21.91 13.46 2.19
CA ALA A 110 22.53 14.19 3.29
C ALA A 110 21.94 15.59 3.47
N HIS A 111 21.60 16.27 2.36
CA HIS A 111 21.02 17.60 2.40
C HIS A 111 19.53 17.60 2.78
N GLU A 112 18.76 16.63 2.30
CA GLU A 112 17.31 16.63 2.39
C GLU A 112 16.76 15.89 3.64
N LEU A 113 17.60 15.07 4.32
CA LEU A 113 17.18 14.17 5.40
C LEU A 113 16.41 14.88 6.52
N GLU A 114 16.97 15.94 7.09
CA GLU A 114 16.41 16.59 8.27
C GLU A 114 15.07 17.27 7.97
N ALA A 115 14.94 17.89 6.80
CA ALA A 115 13.67 18.48 6.34
C ALA A 115 12.60 17.40 6.13
N LEU A 116 12.98 16.26 5.54
CA LEU A 116 12.08 15.14 5.29
C LEU A 116 11.60 14.49 6.60
N LYS A 117 12.50 14.29 7.57
CA LYS A 117 12.16 13.81 8.92
C LYS A 117 11.17 14.75 9.58
N ALA A 118 11.52 16.03 9.69
CA ALA A 118 10.70 17.03 10.38
C ALA A 118 9.28 17.14 9.79
N ASN A 119 9.17 17.14 8.45
CA ASN A 119 7.87 17.17 7.80
C ASN A 119 7.09 15.86 8.05
N PHE A 120 7.69 14.70 7.77
CA PHE A 120 6.98 13.43 7.77
C PHE A 120 6.43 13.03 9.15
N THR A 121 7.14 13.40 10.21
CA THR A 121 6.77 13.08 11.60
C THR A 121 5.97 14.20 12.26
N SER A 122 5.51 15.20 11.51
CA SER A 122 4.66 16.27 12.05
C SER A 122 3.19 15.84 12.08
N LEU A 123 2.47 16.31 13.10
CA LEU A 123 1.01 16.08 13.20
C LEU A 123 0.27 16.70 12.01
N GLU A 124 0.73 17.87 11.56
CA GLU A 124 0.14 18.55 10.40
C GLU A 124 0.27 17.71 9.14
N ALA A 125 1.47 17.21 8.81
CA ALA A 125 1.65 16.37 7.62
C ALA A 125 0.87 15.05 7.73
N THR A 126 0.80 14.46 8.91
CA THR A 126 0.02 13.25 9.18
C THR A 126 -1.46 13.50 8.90
N ARG A 127 -2.04 14.58 9.44
CA ARG A 127 -3.42 15.01 9.12
C ARG A 127 -3.62 15.27 7.63
N GLN A 128 -2.68 15.95 6.96
CA GLN A 128 -2.78 16.22 5.53
C GLN A 128 -2.69 14.96 4.66
N ARG A 129 -1.95 13.92 5.07
CA ARG A 129 -1.91 12.63 4.35
C ARG A 129 -3.25 11.92 4.38
N HIS A 130 -3.97 12.00 5.50
CA HIS A 130 -5.32 11.44 5.61
C HIS A 130 -6.32 12.24 4.79
N LEU A 131 -6.46 13.54 5.06
CA LEU A 131 -7.48 14.38 4.42
C LEU A 131 -7.24 14.59 2.91
N GLY A 132 -5.97 14.60 2.49
CA GLY A 132 -5.57 14.87 1.12
C GLY A 132 -6.21 16.16 0.60
N SER A 133 -6.85 16.05 -0.57
CA SER A 133 -7.66 17.13 -1.14
C SER A 133 -9.17 16.82 -1.10
N SER A 134 -9.63 15.96 -0.17
CA SER A 134 -11.04 15.58 -0.11
C SER A 134 -11.91 16.83 0.18
N PRO A 135 -13.03 17.01 -0.56
CA PRO A 135 -14.00 18.05 -0.24
C PRO A 135 -14.87 17.68 0.98
N HIS A 136 -14.68 16.49 1.56
CA HIS A 136 -15.45 15.95 2.68
C HIS A 136 -14.60 15.66 3.93
N PRO A 137 -13.82 16.62 4.45
CA PRO A 137 -12.96 16.40 5.62
C PRO A 137 -13.74 16.00 6.87
N GLU A 138 -15.05 16.26 6.92
CA GLU A 138 -15.97 15.85 7.99
C GLU A 138 -16.21 14.34 8.08
N ARG A 139 -15.87 13.57 7.03
CA ARG A 139 -16.06 12.11 7.00
C ARG A 139 -14.94 11.34 7.67
N TYR A 140 -13.77 11.96 7.85
CA TYR A 140 -12.63 11.32 8.46
C TYR A 140 -12.75 11.29 9.98
N ASP A 141 -12.43 10.15 10.57
CA ASP A 141 -12.22 10.02 12.00
C ASP A 141 -10.87 10.63 12.40
N PRO A 142 -10.83 11.68 13.24
CA PRO A 142 -9.60 12.29 13.72
C PRO A 142 -8.63 11.38 14.46
N ASP A 143 -9.11 10.26 14.99
CA ASP A 143 -8.28 9.30 15.68
C ASP A 143 -7.30 8.63 14.70
N THR A 144 -7.66 8.49 13.42
CA THR A 144 -6.83 7.85 12.39
C THR A 144 -5.45 8.49 12.23
N TRP A 145 -5.38 9.82 12.07
CA TRP A 145 -4.10 10.53 11.97
C TRP A 145 -3.46 10.77 13.34
N THR A 146 -4.23 10.77 14.43
CA THR A 146 -3.66 10.90 15.78
C THR A 146 -2.91 9.63 16.16
N ASP A 147 -3.46 8.47 15.82
CA ASP A 147 -2.83 7.17 15.98
C ASP A 147 -1.60 7.03 15.09
N GLU A 148 -1.71 7.37 13.79
CA GLU A 148 -0.55 7.37 12.89
C GLU A 148 0.58 8.24 13.46
N TYR A 149 0.27 9.44 13.92
CA TYR A 149 1.24 10.35 14.54
C TYR A 149 1.89 9.73 15.80
N ALA A 150 1.11 9.07 16.65
CA ALA A 150 1.63 8.40 17.84
C ALA A 150 2.60 7.27 17.50
N PHE A 151 2.35 6.52 16.41
CA PHE A 151 3.29 5.51 15.92
C PHE A 151 4.53 6.12 15.27
N LEU A 152 4.39 7.20 14.49
CA LEU A 152 5.50 7.84 13.77
C LEU A 152 6.46 8.62 14.68
N THR A 153 6.02 8.99 15.88
CA THR A 153 6.83 9.73 16.86
C THR A 153 7.50 8.84 17.91
N ARG A 154 7.38 7.51 17.80
CA ARG A 154 8.14 6.59 18.64
C ARG A 154 9.65 6.72 18.37
N PRO A 155 10.51 6.43 19.35
CA PRO A 155 11.97 6.44 19.15
C PRO A 155 12.40 5.56 17.97
N GLY A 156 13.26 6.08 17.09
CA GLY A 156 13.81 5.37 15.93
C GLY A 156 12.93 5.37 14.68
N GLN A 157 11.65 5.75 14.78
CA GLN A 157 10.75 5.77 13.63
C GLN A 157 11.13 6.79 12.55
N PRO A 158 11.58 8.02 12.88
CA PRO A 158 12.05 8.94 11.83
C PRO A 158 13.18 8.34 10.98
N GLU A 159 14.09 7.58 11.59
CA GLU A 159 15.20 6.89 10.91
C GLU A 159 14.70 5.72 10.05
N ILE A 160 13.78 4.91 10.56
CA ILE A 160 13.18 3.78 9.82
C ILE A 160 12.45 4.30 8.57
N GLN A 161 11.61 5.32 8.74
CA GLN A 161 10.76 5.85 7.68
C GLN A 161 11.59 6.55 6.59
N THR A 162 12.63 7.30 6.98
CA THR A 162 13.54 7.93 6.00
C THR A 162 14.47 6.92 5.31
N THR A 163 14.77 5.78 5.95
CA THR A 163 15.44 4.65 5.30
C THR A 163 14.54 4.06 4.21
N LEU A 164 13.26 3.79 4.51
CA LEU A 164 12.29 3.28 3.54
C LEU A 164 11.99 4.29 2.42
N PHE A 165 11.96 5.59 2.72
CA PHE A 165 11.87 6.62 1.69
C PHE A 165 13.04 6.60 0.73
N LEU A 166 14.25 6.36 1.23
CA LEU A 166 15.42 6.25 0.37
C LEU A 166 15.34 4.96 -0.47
N ASP A 167 14.92 3.86 0.15
CA ASP A 167 14.78 2.57 -0.51
C ASP A 167 13.65 2.55 -1.54
N TYR A 168 12.63 3.41 -1.43
CA TYR A 168 11.50 3.44 -2.38
C TYR A 168 11.95 3.65 -3.84
N ARG A 169 13.12 4.24 -4.09
CA ARG A 169 13.70 4.32 -5.45
C ARG A 169 13.86 2.94 -6.12
N THR A 170 14.06 1.88 -5.32
CA THR A 170 14.14 0.49 -5.81
C THR A 170 12.79 0.02 -6.35
N ASN A 171 11.68 0.43 -5.74
CA ASN A 171 10.33 0.15 -6.23
C ASN A 171 10.13 0.72 -7.63
N VAL A 172 10.49 1.99 -7.81
CA VAL A 172 10.39 2.67 -9.12
C VAL A 172 11.26 1.97 -10.17
N ALA A 173 12.45 1.50 -9.80
CA ALA A 173 13.30 0.71 -10.67
C ALA A 173 12.72 -0.68 -10.99
N SER A 174 11.91 -1.25 -10.10
CA SER A 174 11.25 -2.56 -10.27
C SER A 174 9.94 -2.51 -11.06
N TYR A 175 9.35 -1.33 -11.30
CA TYR A 175 8.09 -1.20 -12.03
C TYR A 175 8.07 -2.00 -13.36
N PRO A 176 9.10 -1.94 -14.24
CA PRO A 176 9.08 -2.72 -15.49
C PRO A 176 8.95 -4.23 -15.25
N THR A 177 9.55 -4.76 -14.17
CA THR A 177 9.48 -6.18 -13.81
C THR A 177 8.08 -6.54 -13.31
N TRP A 178 7.45 -5.68 -12.49
CA TRP A 178 6.08 -5.91 -12.02
C TRP A 178 5.08 -5.87 -13.16
N GLN A 179 5.21 -4.88 -14.05
CA GLN A 179 4.39 -4.74 -15.24
C GLN A 179 4.55 -5.93 -16.20
N ASP A 180 5.77 -6.44 -16.36
CA ASP A 180 6.02 -7.66 -17.15
C ASP A 180 5.34 -8.90 -16.57
N TRP A 181 5.38 -9.07 -15.24
CA TRP A 181 4.64 -10.13 -14.57
C TRP A 181 3.13 -9.97 -14.73
N LEU A 182 2.60 -8.75 -14.58
CA LEU A 182 1.18 -8.44 -14.80
C LEU A 182 0.73 -8.80 -16.22
N ARG A 183 1.50 -8.43 -17.25
CA ARG A 183 1.18 -8.75 -18.65
C ARG A 183 1.19 -10.24 -18.95
N LYS A 184 2.10 -10.99 -18.31
CA LYS A 184 2.26 -12.44 -18.51
C LYS A 184 1.20 -13.24 -17.77
N THR A 185 0.97 -12.91 -16.51
CA THR A 185 0.08 -13.66 -15.61
C THR A 185 -1.37 -13.24 -15.77
N ARG A 186 -1.63 -11.93 -16.01
CA ARG A 186 -2.96 -11.31 -16.04
C ARG A 186 -3.86 -11.83 -14.92
N PRO A 187 -3.44 -11.69 -13.65
CA PRO A 187 -4.23 -12.18 -12.54
C PRO A 187 -5.60 -11.47 -12.52
N PRO A 188 -6.67 -12.12 -12.03
CA PRO A 188 -7.89 -11.41 -11.67
C PRO A 188 -7.54 -10.21 -10.79
N MET A 189 -7.99 -9.02 -11.21
CA MET A 189 -7.53 -7.77 -10.62
C MET A 189 -8.67 -6.81 -10.35
N LEU A 190 -8.72 -6.33 -9.11
CA LEU A 190 -9.56 -5.22 -8.68
C LEU A 190 -8.67 -4.04 -8.26
N VAL A 191 -8.96 -2.86 -8.77
CA VAL A 191 -8.29 -1.61 -8.40
C VAL A 191 -9.37 -0.66 -7.87
N VAL A 192 -9.34 -0.39 -6.57
CA VAL A 192 -10.11 0.69 -5.96
C VAL A 192 -9.18 1.86 -5.71
N TRP A 193 -9.60 3.09 -5.99
CA TRP A 193 -8.67 4.22 -5.94
C TRP A 193 -9.35 5.50 -5.46
N GLY A 194 -8.86 6.05 -4.35
CA GLY A 194 -9.27 7.36 -3.89
C GLY A 194 -8.79 8.46 -4.83
N LYS A 195 -9.73 9.19 -5.42
CA LYS A 195 -9.49 10.30 -6.36
C LYS A 195 -8.72 11.48 -5.74
N TYR A 196 -8.83 11.67 -4.43
CA TYR A 196 -8.27 12.81 -3.69
C TYR A 196 -6.92 12.51 -3.02
N ASP A 197 -6.27 11.42 -3.44
CA ASP A 197 -4.95 11.03 -2.96
C ASP A 197 -3.86 12.04 -3.39
N PRO A 198 -3.15 12.67 -2.42
CA PRO A 198 -2.08 13.61 -2.73
C PRO A 198 -0.78 12.92 -3.17
N SER A 199 -0.57 11.66 -2.80
CA SER A 199 0.63 10.88 -3.07
C SER A 199 0.56 10.18 -4.44
N PHE A 200 -0.60 9.63 -4.80
CA PHE A 200 -0.75 8.86 -6.04
C PHE A 200 -1.89 9.35 -6.93
N ALA A 201 -1.55 9.64 -8.19
CA ALA A 201 -2.49 10.15 -9.17
C ALA A 201 -3.41 9.06 -9.71
N VAL A 202 -4.65 9.42 -10.05
CA VAL A 202 -5.65 8.53 -10.70
C VAL A 202 -5.13 7.90 -12.00
N ALA A 203 -4.18 8.55 -12.69
CA ALA A 203 -3.51 7.97 -13.86
C ALA A 203 -2.77 6.65 -13.52
N GLY A 204 -2.33 6.47 -12.27
CA GLY A 204 -1.77 5.21 -11.77
C GLY A 204 -2.79 4.08 -11.70
N ALA A 205 -4.04 4.37 -11.33
CA ALA A 205 -5.12 3.38 -11.36
C ALA A 205 -5.38 2.91 -12.79
N ALA A 206 -5.57 3.85 -13.72
CA ALA A 206 -5.84 3.57 -15.12
C ALA A 206 -4.72 2.75 -15.79
N ALA A 207 -3.47 3.00 -15.40
CA ALA A 207 -2.29 2.34 -15.94
C ALA A 207 -2.29 0.81 -15.75
N TYR A 208 -2.99 0.28 -14.74
CA TYR A 208 -3.10 -1.17 -14.57
C TYR A 208 -3.76 -1.86 -15.77
N ARG A 209 -4.63 -1.17 -16.53
CA ARG A 209 -5.22 -1.71 -17.77
C ARG A 209 -4.24 -1.82 -18.93
N ASP A 210 -3.12 -1.11 -18.89
CA ASP A 210 -2.07 -1.25 -19.90
C ASP A 210 -1.42 -2.65 -19.82
N ASP A 211 -1.41 -3.25 -18.61
CA ASP A 211 -0.81 -4.55 -18.35
C ASP A 211 -1.84 -5.68 -18.16
N VAL A 212 -2.98 -5.39 -17.54
CA VAL A 212 -4.10 -6.31 -17.31
C VAL A 212 -5.38 -5.68 -17.88
N PRO A 213 -5.68 -5.86 -19.19
CA PRO A 213 -6.82 -5.21 -19.85
C PRO A 213 -8.17 -5.47 -19.18
N GLU A 214 -8.31 -6.62 -18.51
CA GLU A 214 -9.50 -7.06 -17.80
C GLU A 214 -9.62 -6.51 -16.38
N ALA A 215 -8.66 -5.71 -15.91
CA ALA A 215 -8.69 -5.14 -14.56
C ALA A 215 -9.94 -4.28 -14.31
N GLU A 216 -10.64 -4.61 -13.22
CA GLU A 216 -11.77 -3.84 -12.70
C GLU A 216 -11.22 -2.60 -11.99
N ILE A 217 -11.55 -1.40 -12.49
CA ILE A 217 -11.03 -0.14 -11.94
C ILE A 217 -12.19 0.71 -11.46
N HIS A 218 -12.15 1.09 -10.19
CA HIS A 218 -13.13 1.92 -9.50
C HIS A 218 -12.44 3.14 -8.91
N ILE A 219 -12.75 4.32 -9.43
CA ILE A 219 -12.29 5.60 -8.87
C ILE A 219 -13.35 6.10 -7.90
N LEU A 220 -12.97 6.28 -6.64
CA LEU A 220 -13.85 6.57 -5.52
C LEU A 220 -13.67 8.02 -5.06
N GLU A 221 -14.73 8.61 -4.54
CA GLU A 221 -14.71 9.92 -3.88
C GLU A 221 -14.08 9.79 -2.48
N ALA A 222 -12.79 9.47 -2.45
CA ALA A 222 -12.01 9.20 -1.25
C ALA A 222 -10.55 9.68 -1.38
N GLY A 223 -9.83 9.82 -0.27
CA GLY A 223 -8.41 10.14 -0.20
C GLY A 223 -7.46 8.95 -0.33
N HIS A 224 -6.22 9.12 0.15
CA HIS A 224 -5.17 8.10 0.08
C HIS A 224 -5.51 6.83 0.89
N PHE A 225 -6.09 7.02 2.07
CA PHE A 225 -6.65 5.94 2.89
C PHE A 225 -8.13 5.81 2.55
N ALA A 226 -8.44 5.25 1.38
CA ALA A 226 -9.80 5.27 0.84
C ALA A 226 -10.87 4.61 1.75
N LEU A 227 -10.45 3.69 2.63
CA LEU A 227 -11.33 3.10 3.65
C LEU A 227 -11.87 4.14 4.64
N ASP A 228 -11.14 5.22 4.92
CA ASP A 228 -11.58 6.25 5.87
C ASP A 228 -12.87 6.97 5.38
N GLU A 229 -13.14 6.98 4.07
CA GLU A 229 -14.33 7.64 3.49
C GLU A 229 -15.31 6.70 2.78
N ALA A 230 -14.81 5.59 2.21
CA ALA A 230 -15.56 4.74 1.29
C ALA A 230 -15.57 3.25 1.70
N THR A 231 -15.42 2.94 3.00
CA THR A 231 -15.36 1.56 3.50
C THR A 231 -16.51 0.68 2.98
N ASP A 232 -17.76 1.10 3.08
CA ASP A 232 -18.91 0.26 2.68
C ASP A 232 -18.94 -0.01 1.17
N GLU A 233 -18.59 1.01 0.36
CA GLU A 233 -18.49 0.87 -1.09
C GLU A 233 -17.35 -0.08 -1.48
N ILE A 234 -16.16 0.09 -0.87
CA ILE A 234 -15.01 -0.79 -1.06
C ILE A 234 -15.35 -2.23 -0.63
N ALA A 235 -16.02 -2.41 0.50
CA ALA A 235 -16.45 -3.72 0.98
C ALA A 235 -17.40 -4.40 -0.02
N SER A 236 -18.37 -3.66 -0.59
CA SER A 236 -19.24 -4.19 -1.63
C SER A 236 -18.46 -4.65 -2.86
N LEU A 237 -17.55 -3.81 -3.37
CA LEU A 237 -16.73 -4.11 -4.54
C LEU A 237 -15.84 -5.34 -4.31
N VAL A 238 -15.20 -5.42 -3.14
CA VAL A 238 -14.37 -6.57 -2.74
C VAL A 238 -15.22 -7.84 -2.64
N ARG A 239 -16.41 -7.79 -2.02
CA ARG A 239 -17.30 -8.97 -1.90
C ARG A 239 -17.76 -9.47 -3.26
N ASP A 240 -18.14 -8.57 -4.16
CA ASP A 240 -18.59 -8.91 -5.49
C ASP A 240 -17.46 -9.53 -6.32
N PHE A 241 -16.26 -8.95 -6.26
CA PHE A 241 -15.07 -9.47 -6.92
C PHE A 241 -14.70 -10.86 -6.41
N LEU A 242 -14.61 -11.04 -5.09
CA LEU A 242 -14.25 -12.32 -4.49
C LEU A 242 -15.34 -13.39 -4.73
N ALA A 243 -16.62 -13.01 -4.76
CA ALA A 243 -17.71 -13.94 -5.09
C ALA A 243 -17.59 -14.48 -6.53
N ARG A 244 -17.23 -13.63 -7.50
CA ARG A 244 -16.94 -14.08 -8.87
C ARG A 244 -15.69 -14.95 -8.94
N LEU A 245 -14.63 -14.57 -8.21
CA LEU A 245 -13.39 -15.34 -8.14
C LEU A 245 -13.59 -16.77 -7.61
N ASP A 246 -14.49 -16.94 -6.64
CA ASP A 246 -14.85 -18.26 -6.09
C ASP A 246 -15.77 -19.06 -7.04
N GLY A 247 -16.61 -18.36 -7.81
CA GLY A 247 -17.49 -18.95 -8.83
C GLY A 247 -16.81 -19.36 -10.13
N HIS A 248 -15.55 -18.96 -10.36
CA HIS A 248 -14.74 -19.38 -11.51
C HIS A 248 -13.96 -20.68 -11.27
N LYS A 249 -14.27 -21.43 -10.21
CA LYS A 249 -13.80 -22.81 -10.01
C LYS A 249 -14.73 -23.79 -10.75
N ASP A 250 -14.70 -23.76 -12.08
CA ASP A 250 -15.24 -24.82 -12.95
C ASP A 250 -14.12 -25.53 -13.70
#